data_AF-A0A7S1UQ82-F1
#
_entry.id   AF-A0A7S1UQ82-F1
#
_cell.length_a   1.000
_cell.length_b   1.000
_cell.length_c   1.000
_cell.angle_alpha   90.00
_cell.angle_beta   90.00
_cell.angle_gamma   90.00
#
_symmetry.space_group_name_H-M   'P 1'
#
loop_
_entity.id
_entity.type
_entity.pdbx_description
1 polymer ?
#
loop_
_entity_poly.entity_id
_entity_poly.type
_entity_poly.pdbx_seq_one_letter_code
_entity_poly.pdbx_strand_id
1 'polypeptide(L)'
;VHENFLNIVASSPVDTMDQSGTTVSIVYLTHDFVVVSSVGDSRTIMSTMSSPKKVHSIQLTKDHVASDIEEKKQVESRGGFVSAKGGTHRVNGTLAITRSIGDAALSPV
;
A
#
# COMPACT_ATOMS: atom_id res chain seq x y z
N VAL A 1 -10.40 7.05 11.78
CA VAL A 1 -8.94 7.32 11.89
C VAL A 1 -8.65 7.79 13.33
N HIS A 2 -7.43 7.64 13.86
CA HIS A 2 -7.15 8.07 15.24
C HIS A 2 -7.20 9.62 15.35
N GLU A 3 -8.00 10.19 16.24
CA GLU A 3 -8.20 11.65 16.38
C GLU A 3 -6.87 12.43 16.53
N ASN A 4 -5.96 11.93 17.38
CA ASN A 4 -4.63 12.54 17.51
C ASN A 4 -3.84 12.62 16.20
N PHE A 5 -4.01 11.65 15.28
CA PHE A 5 -3.35 11.70 13.98
C PHE A 5 -3.93 12.82 13.11
N LEU A 6 -5.25 12.98 13.08
CA LEU A 6 -5.91 14.05 12.31
C LEU A 6 -5.50 15.43 12.82
N ASN A 7 -5.41 15.60 14.14
CA ASN A 7 -4.93 16.84 14.75
C ASN A 7 -3.48 17.17 14.37
N ILE A 8 -2.60 16.17 14.30
CA ILE A 8 -1.21 16.35 13.87
C ILE A 8 -1.16 16.77 12.39
N VAL A 9 -1.92 16.09 11.52
CA VAL A 9 -2.00 16.42 10.10
C VAL A 9 -2.47 17.86 9.90
N ALA A 10 -3.55 18.26 10.58
CA ALA A 10 -4.12 19.61 10.51
C ALA A 10 -3.18 20.70 11.06
N SER A 11 -2.25 20.33 11.97
CA SER A 11 -1.23 21.26 12.50
C SER A 11 -0.01 21.43 11.59
N SER A 12 0.07 20.66 10.50
CA SER A 12 1.24 20.70 9.62
C SER A 12 1.30 21.98 8.78
N PRO A 13 2.49 22.59 8.57
CA PRO A 13 2.62 23.73 7.69
C PRO A 13 2.24 23.35 6.25
N VAL A 14 1.42 24.19 5.60
CA VAL A 14 1.09 24.11 4.16
C VAL A 14 0.36 22.81 3.76
N ASP A 15 -0.45 22.22 4.66
CA ASP A 15 -1.19 20.96 4.41
C ASP A 15 -0.30 19.79 3.92
N THR A 16 1.01 19.89 4.14
CA THR A 16 1.99 18.99 3.54
C THR A 16 1.75 17.54 3.98
N MET A 17 1.28 17.33 5.21
CA MET A 17 0.98 16.01 5.74
C MET A 17 -0.38 15.45 5.28
N ASP A 18 -1.26 16.28 4.72
CA ASP A 18 -2.61 15.85 4.29
C ASP A 18 -2.57 15.09 2.96
N GLN A 19 -1.61 15.46 2.10
CA GLN A 19 -1.42 14.88 0.75
C GLN A 19 -0.19 13.96 0.64
N SER A 20 0.56 13.80 1.73
CA SER A 20 1.75 12.94 1.74
C SER A 20 1.41 11.55 2.24
N GLY A 21 1.87 10.55 1.52
CA GLY A 21 1.73 9.15 1.86
C GLY A 21 2.99 8.36 1.57
N THR A 22 3.09 7.18 2.16
CA THR A 22 4.20 6.26 1.92
C THR A 22 3.74 4.82 1.90
N THR A 23 4.48 4.00 1.17
CA THR A 23 4.34 2.54 1.18
C THR A 23 5.34 1.95 2.16
N VAL A 24 5.02 0.77 2.68
CA VAL A 24 5.85 0.08 3.66
C VAL A 24 5.97 -1.38 3.29
N SER A 25 7.19 -1.89 3.32
CA SER A 25 7.48 -3.33 3.26
C SER A 25 8.45 -3.65 4.39
N ILE A 26 8.05 -4.56 5.27
CA ILE A 26 8.84 -4.95 6.43
C ILE A 26 9.19 -6.42 6.29
N VAL A 27 10.47 -6.74 6.43
CA VAL A 27 10.97 -8.10 6.55
C VAL A 27 11.60 -8.25 7.93
N TYR A 28 10.97 -9.04 8.78
CA TYR A 28 11.53 -9.44 10.06
C TYR A 28 12.10 -10.85 9.93
N LEU A 29 13.43 -10.93 9.97
CA LEU A 29 14.19 -12.16 9.81
C LEU A 29 14.70 -12.64 11.16
N THR A 30 14.42 -13.90 11.47
CA THR A 30 15.02 -14.61 12.60
C THR A 30 15.78 -15.83 12.09
N HIS A 31 16.38 -16.58 13.02
CA HIS A 31 16.99 -17.87 12.69
C HIS A 31 15.95 -18.89 12.17
N ASP A 32 14.72 -18.84 12.68
CA ASP A 32 13.73 -19.91 12.47
C ASP A 32 12.61 -19.53 11.50
N PHE A 33 12.32 -18.23 11.36
CA PHE A 33 11.20 -17.76 10.55
C PHE A 33 11.45 -16.38 9.92
N VAL A 34 10.72 -16.15 8.82
CA VAL A 34 10.61 -14.86 8.13
C VAL A 34 9.18 -14.38 8.26
N VAL A 35 8.97 -13.20 8.84
CA VAL A 35 7.68 -12.51 8.82
C VAL A 35 7.77 -11.36 7.83
N VAL A 36 6.84 -11.29 6.90
CA VAL A 36 6.74 -10.18 5.94
C VAL A 36 5.39 -9.51 6.11
N SER A 37 5.41 -8.17 6.13
CA SER A 37 4.21 -7.34 6.13
C SER A 37 4.37 -6.22 5.12
N SER A 38 3.28 -5.83 4.45
CA SER A 38 3.29 -4.74 3.48
C SER A 38 2.03 -3.89 3.55
N VAL A 39 2.20 -2.62 3.19
CA VAL A 39 1.15 -1.62 2.97
C VAL A 39 1.52 -0.86 1.69
N GLY A 40 0.68 -0.89 0.67
CA GLY A 40 0.98 -0.34 -0.66
C GLY A 40 1.49 -1.39 -1.65
N ASP A 41 2.22 -0.94 -2.67
CA ASP A 41 2.66 -1.72 -3.84
C ASP A 41 4.17 -2.02 -3.86
N SER A 42 4.90 -1.65 -2.81
CA SER A 42 6.29 -2.08 -2.62
C SER A 42 6.34 -3.60 -2.37
N ARG A 43 6.76 -4.35 -3.38
CA ARG A 43 6.73 -5.81 -3.40
C ARG A 43 7.98 -6.43 -2.78
N THR A 44 7.78 -7.40 -1.89
CA THR A 44 8.84 -8.27 -1.35
C THR A 44 8.86 -9.62 -2.06
N ILE A 45 10.05 -10.02 -2.54
CA ILE A 45 10.30 -11.29 -3.23
C ILE A 45 11.46 -12.01 -2.54
N MET A 46 11.30 -13.30 -2.25
CA MET A 46 12.38 -14.16 -1.77
C MET A 46 12.91 -15.01 -2.92
N SER A 47 14.22 -15.03 -3.08
CA SER A 47 14.90 -15.79 -4.14
C SER A 47 15.86 -16.79 -3.53
N THR A 48 15.82 -18.02 -4.06
CA THR A 48 16.73 -19.10 -3.69
C THR A 48 17.54 -19.52 -4.91
N MET A 49 18.84 -19.72 -4.71
CA MET A 49 19.73 -20.19 -5.77
C MET A 49 20.10 -21.65 -5.52
N SER A 50 19.69 -22.52 -6.44
CA SER A 50 20.05 -23.95 -6.42
C SER A 50 21.34 -24.24 -7.20
N SER A 51 21.68 -23.37 -8.16
CA SER A 51 22.93 -23.34 -8.90
C SER A 51 23.14 -21.94 -9.50
N PRO A 52 24.33 -21.60 -10.02
CA PRO A 52 24.59 -20.27 -10.61
C PRO A 52 23.65 -19.87 -11.75
N LYS A 53 22.97 -20.84 -12.40
CA LYS A 53 22.03 -20.61 -13.50
C LYS A 53 20.57 -20.91 -13.14
N LYS A 54 20.26 -21.27 -11.89
CA LYS A 54 18.92 -21.68 -11.48
C LYS A 54 18.48 -20.96 -10.21
N VAL A 55 17.78 -19.85 -10.41
CA VAL A 55 17.11 -19.03 -9.39
C VAL A 55 15.64 -19.42 -9.36
N HIS A 56 15.10 -19.66 -8.17
CA HIS A 56 13.67 -19.78 -7.93
C HIS A 56 13.23 -18.66 -7.00
N SER A 57 12.20 -17.90 -7.41
CA SER A 57 11.72 -16.72 -6.71
C SER A 57 10.25 -16.87 -6.37
N ILE A 58 9.88 -16.50 -5.13
CA ILE A 58 8.51 -16.44 -4.67
C ILE A 58 8.17 -15.04 -4.18
N GLN A 59 7.01 -14.54 -4.58
CA GLN A 59 6.49 -13.27 -4.09
C GLN A 59 5.89 -13.50 -2.69
N LEU A 60 6.37 -12.75 -1.69
CA LEU A 60 5.98 -12.91 -0.29
C LEU A 60 4.84 -11.97 0.13
N THR A 61 4.47 -11.01 -0.73
CA THR A 61 3.49 -9.96 -0.43
C THR A 61 2.50 -9.85 -1.58
N LYS A 62 1.26 -9.47 -1.30
CA LYS A 62 0.30 -9.08 -2.35
C LYS A 62 0.33 -7.55 -2.49
N ASP A 63 0.44 -7.06 -3.71
CA ASP A 63 0.43 -5.62 -3.96
C ASP A 63 -0.98 -5.05 -3.72
N HIS A 64 -1.06 -3.94 -3.00
CA HIS A 64 -2.32 -3.25 -2.72
C HIS A 64 -2.62 -2.20 -3.80
N VAL A 65 -3.00 -2.67 -4.99
CA VAL A 65 -3.24 -1.83 -6.18
C VAL A 65 -4.72 -1.72 -6.52
N ALA A 66 -5.14 -0.56 -7.03
CA ALA A 66 -6.54 -0.28 -7.35
C ALA A 66 -7.12 -1.14 -8.49
N SER A 67 -6.26 -1.77 -9.29
CA SER A 67 -6.67 -2.72 -10.33
C SER A 67 -6.97 -4.12 -9.78
N ASP A 68 -6.58 -4.44 -8.54
CA ASP A 68 -6.94 -5.71 -7.91
C ASP A 68 -8.42 -5.70 -7.52
N ILE A 69 -9.14 -6.75 -7.91
CA ILE A 69 -10.59 -6.85 -7.74
C ILE A 69 -10.99 -6.85 -6.27
N GLU A 70 -10.21 -7.51 -5.40
CA GLU A 70 -10.52 -7.58 -3.98
C GLU A 70 -10.19 -6.26 -3.28
N GLU A 71 -9.07 -5.62 -3.62
CA GLU A 71 -8.76 -4.28 -3.12
C GLU A 71 -9.79 -3.23 -3.56
N LYS A 72 -10.24 -3.29 -4.82
CA LYS A 72 -11.32 -2.44 -5.33
C LYS A 72 -12.61 -2.61 -4.52
N LYS A 73 -13.04 -3.85 -4.25
CA LYS A 73 -14.22 -4.12 -3.40
C LYS A 73 -14.06 -3.52 -2.02
N GLN A 74 -12.87 -3.60 -1.42
CA GLN A 74 -12.59 -3.01 -0.11
C GLN A 74 -12.73 -1.49 -0.14
N VAL A 75 -12.18 -0.81 -1.16
CA VAL A 75 -12.33 0.64 -1.36
C VAL A 75 -13.81 1.02 -1.48
N GLU A 76 -14.56 0.32 -2.32
CA GLU A 76 -15.98 0.59 -2.57
C GLU A 76 -16.85 0.33 -1.32
N SER A 77 -16.53 -0.71 -0.54
CA SER A 77 -17.24 -1.01 0.72
C SER A 77 -17.07 0.06 1.80
N ARG A 78 -16.05 0.93 1.66
CA ARG A 78 -15.75 2.04 2.57
C ARG A 78 -16.20 3.39 2.03
N GLY A 79 -17.03 3.41 0.98
CA GLY A 79 -17.59 4.63 0.39
C GLY A 79 -16.69 5.33 -0.63
N GLY A 80 -15.52 4.77 -0.95
CA GLY A 80 -14.68 5.25 -2.04
C GLY A 80 -15.11 4.69 -3.40
N PHE A 81 -14.39 5.08 -4.46
CA PHE A 81 -14.56 4.48 -5.79
C PHE A 81 -13.20 4.28 -6.49
N VAL A 82 -13.17 3.41 -7.50
CA VAL A 82 -11.99 3.24 -8.37
C VAL A 82 -12.31 3.71 -9.78
N SER A 83 -11.59 4.72 -10.25
CA SER A 83 -11.67 5.25 -11.62
C SER A 83 -10.62 4.60 -12.52
N ALA A 84 -11.04 4.03 -13.65
CA ALA A 84 -10.16 3.49 -14.69
C ALA A 84 -10.01 4.48 -15.86
N LYS A 85 -9.27 5.58 -15.66
CA LYS A 85 -9.02 6.60 -16.69
C LYS A 85 -7.56 6.54 -17.16
N GLY A 86 -7.34 6.65 -18.47
CA GLY A 86 -5.98 6.66 -19.04
C GLY A 86 -5.20 5.36 -18.82
N GLY A 87 -5.89 4.21 -18.77
CA GLY A 87 -5.27 2.89 -18.60
C GLY A 87 -4.80 2.57 -17.18
N THR A 88 -5.01 3.46 -16.21
CA THR A 88 -4.64 3.23 -14.79
C THR A 88 -5.87 3.28 -13.91
N HIS A 89 -5.97 2.35 -12.96
CA HIS A 89 -6.99 2.37 -11.92
C HIS A 89 -6.53 3.28 -10.78
N ARG A 90 -7.40 4.18 -10.33
CA ARG A 90 -7.09 5.11 -9.23
C ARG A 90 -8.22 5.21 -8.22
N VAL A 91 -7.90 5.08 -6.93
CA VAL A 91 -8.79 5.35 -5.80
C VAL A 91 -9.18 6.82 -5.79
N ASN A 92 -10.48 7.09 -5.80
CA ASN A 92 -11.08 8.42 -5.90
C ASN A 92 -10.52 9.28 -7.05
N GLY A 93 -9.97 8.63 -8.09
CA GLY A 93 -9.30 9.32 -9.20
C GLY A 93 -7.86 9.77 -8.92
N THR A 94 -7.33 9.56 -7.71
CA THR A 94 -6.05 10.10 -7.25
C THR A 94 -4.93 9.05 -7.20
N LEU A 95 -5.00 8.08 -6.29
CA LEU A 95 -3.90 7.14 -6.03
C LEU A 95 -4.07 5.81 -6.77
N ALA A 96 -2.98 5.26 -7.33
CA ALA A 96 -3.01 3.95 -7.98
C ALA A 96 -3.00 2.76 -6.99
N ILE A 97 -2.74 3.04 -5.71
CA ILE A 97 -2.72 2.08 -4.60
C ILE A 97 -3.96 2.24 -3.72
N THR A 98 -4.30 1.19 -2.99
CA THR A 98 -5.47 1.14 -2.10
C THR A 98 -5.13 1.24 -0.62
N ARG A 99 -3.84 1.12 -0.28
CA ARG A 99 -3.36 1.19 1.11
C ARG A 99 -2.04 1.95 1.17
N SER A 100 -1.91 2.83 2.15
CA SER A 100 -0.70 3.59 2.44
C SER A 100 -0.70 4.00 3.91
N ILE A 101 0.45 4.48 4.39
CA ILE A 101 0.53 5.26 5.63
C ILE A 101 0.55 6.73 5.24
N GLY A 102 -0.30 7.55 5.86
CA GLY A 102 -0.51 8.94 5.44
C GLY A 102 -1.75 9.05 4.56
N ASP A 103 -1.68 9.88 3.52
CA ASP A 103 -2.77 10.16 2.57
C ASP A 103 -4.10 10.48 3.27
N ALA A 104 -4.03 11.34 4.30
CA ALA A 104 -5.16 11.61 5.19
C ALA A 104 -6.39 12.12 4.43
N ALA A 105 -6.19 12.94 3.38
CA ALA A 105 -7.25 13.44 2.51
C ALA A 105 -8.04 12.33 1.77
N LEU A 106 -7.50 11.12 1.68
CA LEU A 106 -8.14 9.96 1.04
C LEU A 106 -8.55 8.88 2.05
N SER A 107 -8.40 9.16 3.35
CA SER A 107 -8.81 8.23 4.39
C SER A 107 -10.34 8.06 4.41
N PRO A 108 -10.85 6.86 4.74
CA PRO A 108 -12.29 6.65 4.86
C PRO A 108 -12.90 7.56 5.92
N VAL A 109 -14.08 8.09 5.62
CA VAL A 109 -14.91 8.88 6.55
C VAL A 109 -15.55 7.98 7.59
#